data_AF-A0A645E4E1-F1
#
_entry.id   AF-A0A645E4E1-F1
#
_cell.length_a   1.000
_cell.length_b   1.000
_cell.length_c   1.000
_cell.angle_alpha   90.00
_cell.angle_beta   90.00
_cell.angle_gamma   90.00
#
_symmetry.space_group_name_H-M   'P 1'
#
loop_
_entity.id
_entity.type
_entity.pdbx_description
1 polymer ?
#
loop_
_entity_poly.entity_id
_entity_poly.type
_entity_poly.pdbx_seq_one_letter_code
_entity_poly.pdbx_strand_id
1 'polypeptide(L)'
;MEGFSKPEDNEVGVAMRNGDYAVKGNILSGKEMLHYPPEYSYTDNTLSAKFTMLKLETGYDDQLEIKTKDGKTIFYQGGFLTLLVQNPDVNLSCDHDFVIRFKVEEDHGSYYTVGIWVNGWRIHTYNTGVEGGG
;
A
#
# COMPACT_ATOMS: atom_id res chain seq x y z
N MET A 1 6.05 0.02 6.69
CA MET A 1 4.96 -0.26 7.65
C MET A 1 5.57 -0.42 9.01
N GLU A 2 5.01 0.23 10.03
CA GLU A 2 5.59 0.33 11.37
C GLU A 2 4.63 -0.27 12.40
N GLY A 3 5.16 -0.89 13.45
CA GLY A 3 4.40 -1.33 14.63
C GLY A 3 4.08 -2.83 14.69
N PHE A 4 4.67 -3.64 13.81
CA PHE A 4 4.57 -5.10 13.90
C PHE A 4 5.61 -5.66 14.87
N SER A 5 5.22 -6.57 15.78
CA SER A 5 6.17 -7.26 16.64
C SER A 5 6.98 -8.34 15.89
N LYS A 6 6.45 -8.84 14.77
CA LYS A 6 7.13 -9.74 13.82
C LYS A 6 6.86 -9.29 12.37
N PRO A 7 7.55 -8.27 11.85
CA PRO A 7 7.28 -7.73 10.52
C PRO A 7 7.44 -8.77 9.39
N GLU A 8 8.28 -9.79 9.58
CA GLU A 8 8.52 -10.88 8.64
C GLU A 8 7.35 -11.85 8.43
N ASP A 9 6.36 -11.88 9.32
CA ASP A 9 5.16 -12.71 9.19
C ASP A 9 4.10 -12.08 8.27
N ASN A 10 4.38 -10.88 7.74
CA ASN A 10 3.46 -10.08 6.94
C ASN A 10 3.94 -9.92 5.50
N GLU A 11 3.00 -9.61 4.60
CA GLU A 11 3.26 -9.34 3.19
C GLU A 11 2.43 -8.16 2.68
N VAL A 12 2.95 -7.51 1.65
CA VAL A 12 2.33 -6.43 0.90
C VAL A 12 2.17 -6.89 -0.54
N GLY A 13 0.93 -6.89 -1.03
CA GLY A 13 0.59 -7.17 -2.41
C GLY A 13 0.14 -5.91 -3.12
N VAL A 14 0.71 -5.64 -4.30
CA VAL A 14 0.20 -4.61 -5.21
C VAL A 14 -0.11 -5.26 -6.55
N ALA A 15 -1.31 -5.02 -7.05
CA ALA A 15 -1.74 -5.49 -8.35
C ALA A 15 -2.40 -4.37 -9.14
N MET A 16 -2.16 -4.31 -10.45
CA MET A 16 -2.69 -3.24 -11.30
C MET A 16 -2.84 -3.68 -12.75
N ARG A 17 -3.89 -3.17 -13.40
CA ARG A 17 -4.09 -3.34 -14.85
C ARG A 17 -3.34 -2.27 -15.64
N ASN A 18 -2.03 -2.44 -15.76
CA ASN A 18 -1.14 -1.52 -16.47
C ASN A 18 0.02 -2.22 -17.20
N GLY A 19 -0.18 -3.49 -17.61
CA GLY A 19 0.84 -4.30 -18.31
C GLY A 19 0.86 -4.14 -19.83
N ASP A 20 -0.27 -3.80 -20.41
CA ASP A 20 -0.48 -3.82 -21.85
C ASP A 20 -0.70 -2.40 -22.40
N TYR A 21 0.03 -2.06 -23.45
CA TYR A 21 0.02 -0.71 -24.03
C TYR A 21 -0.29 -0.73 -25.52
N ALA A 22 -1.09 0.23 -25.97
CA ALA A 22 -1.19 0.56 -27.38
C ALA A 22 0.13 1.18 -27.88
N VAL A 23 0.37 1.16 -29.20
CA VAL A 23 1.53 1.83 -29.82
C VAL A 23 1.65 3.31 -29.43
N LYS A 24 0.52 3.97 -29.13
CA LYS A 24 0.48 5.37 -28.68
C LYS A 24 0.75 5.57 -27.17
N GLY A 25 1.04 4.51 -26.42
CA GLY A 25 1.35 4.59 -24.98
C GLY A 25 0.14 4.62 -24.04
N ASN A 26 -1.08 4.38 -24.55
CA ASN A 26 -2.28 4.24 -23.71
C ASN A 26 -2.35 2.83 -23.12
N ILE A 27 -2.75 2.72 -21.86
CA ILE A 27 -2.99 1.42 -21.22
C ILE A 27 -4.23 0.77 -21.85
N LEU A 28 -4.14 -0.51 -22.18
CA LEU A 28 -5.23 -1.28 -22.76
C LEU A 28 -6.18 -1.80 -21.67
N SER A 29 -7.46 -1.44 -21.76
CA SER A 29 -8.51 -1.93 -20.86
C SER A 29 -8.83 -3.41 -21.11
N GLY A 30 -9.36 -4.10 -20.08
CA GLY A 30 -9.83 -5.48 -20.19
C GLY A 30 -8.74 -6.57 -20.24
N LYS A 31 -7.47 -6.21 -19.99
CA LYS A 31 -6.31 -7.13 -19.89
C LYS A 31 -5.99 -7.54 -18.46
N GLU A 32 -5.34 -8.67 -18.22
CA GLU A 32 -5.14 -9.18 -16.86
C GLU A 32 -4.46 -8.18 -15.90
N MET A 33 -4.78 -8.26 -14.60
CA MET A 33 -4.05 -7.49 -13.59
C MET A 33 -2.65 -8.09 -13.42
N LEU A 34 -1.64 -7.23 -13.46
CA LEU A 34 -0.28 -7.62 -13.11
C LEU A 34 -0.09 -7.56 -11.60
N HIS A 35 0.48 -8.61 -11.02
CA HIS A 35 0.93 -8.63 -9.63
C HIS A 35 2.41 -8.24 -9.58
N TYR A 36 2.72 -7.17 -8.84
CA TYR A 36 4.07 -6.64 -8.77
C TYR A 36 4.84 -7.31 -7.62
N PRO A 37 6.02 -7.91 -7.90
CA PRO A 37 6.83 -8.51 -6.86
C PRO A 37 7.50 -7.43 -6.00
N PRO A 38 7.41 -7.52 -4.66
CA PRO A 38 8.12 -6.63 -3.76
C PRO A 38 9.58 -7.05 -3.53
N GLU A 39 10.45 -6.07 -3.34
CA GLU A 39 11.73 -6.23 -2.67
C GLU A 39 11.54 -5.90 -1.18
N TYR A 40 11.63 -6.91 -0.31
CA TYR A 40 11.43 -6.75 1.13
C TYR A 40 12.72 -6.42 1.87
N SER A 41 12.60 -5.55 2.87
CA SER A 41 13.59 -5.38 3.92
C SER A 41 12.91 -5.23 5.28
N TYR A 42 13.50 -5.81 6.32
CA TYR A 42 12.95 -5.86 7.67
C TYR A 42 13.92 -5.22 8.65
N THR A 43 13.39 -4.43 9.58
CA THR A 43 14.07 -4.00 10.81
C THR A 43 13.15 -4.29 11.99
N ASP A 44 13.63 -4.18 13.23
CA ASP A 44 12.98 -4.67 14.46
C ASP A 44 11.44 -4.58 14.49
N ASN A 45 10.86 -3.45 14.10
CA ASN A 45 9.40 -3.23 14.11
C ASN A 45 8.82 -2.76 12.76
N THR A 46 9.60 -2.86 11.68
CA THR A 46 9.28 -2.23 10.40
C THR A 46 9.43 -3.21 9.24
N LEU A 47 8.38 -3.29 8.42
CA LEU A 47 8.37 -3.96 7.12
C LEU A 47 8.39 -2.92 6.00
N SER A 48 9.43 -2.94 5.17
CA SER A 48 9.52 -2.13 3.96
C SER A 48 9.40 -3.02 2.73
N ALA A 49 8.51 -2.65 1.81
CA ALA A 49 8.28 -3.34 0.55
C ALA A 49 8.45 -2.32 -0.59
N LYS A 50 9.48 -2.50 -1.42
CA LYS A 50 9.74 -1.66 -2.57
C LYS A 50 9.19 -2.33 -3.83
N PHE A 51 8.45 -1.57 -4.63
CA PHE A 51 7.89 -2.03 -5.89
C PHE A 51 8.43 -1.16 -7.03
N THR A 52 8.77 -1.79 -8.15
CA THR A 52 8.99 -1.09 -9.42
C THR A 52 7.80 -1.40 -10.30
N MET A 53 7.02 -0.37 -10.64
CA MET A 53 5.76 -0.51 -11.36
C MET A 53 5.80 0.14 -12.74
N LEU A 54 4.89 -0.28 -13.62
CA LEU A 54 4.67 0.39 -14.90
C LEU A 54 3.82 1.67 -14.70
N LYS A 55 3.33 2.26 -15.79
CA LYS A 55 2.60 3.55 -15.77
C LYS A 55 1.46 3.54 -14.76
N LEU A 56 1.39 4.59 -13.94
CA LEU A 56 0.31 4.83 -12.98
C LEU A 56 -0.69 5.83 -13.60
N GLU A 57 -1.92 5.39 -13.83
CA GLU A 57 -2.99 6.21 -14.40
C GLU A 57 -4.33 5.77 -13.82
N THR A 58 -5.17 6.73 -13.43
CA THR A 58 -6.49 6.45 -12.85
C THR A 58 -7.46 5.92 -13.91
N GLY A 59 -8.54 5.25 -13.48
CA GLY A 59 -9.54 4.66 -14.38
C GLY A 59 -9.26 3.21 -14.79
N TYR A 60 -8.25 2.59 -14.20
CA TYR A 60 -7.92 1.17 -14.35
C TYR A 60 -7.98 0.46 -12.99
N ASP A 61 -8.27 -0.85 -13.00
CA ASP A 61 -8.32 -1.63 -11.77
C ASP A 61 -6.94 -1.69 -11.11
N ASP A 62 -6.93 -1.39 -9.82
CA ASP A 62 -5.75 -1.41 -8.97
C ASP A 62 -6.10 -1.89 -7.57
N GLN A 63 -5.15 -2.56 -6.92
CA GLN A 63 -5.32 -3.13 -5.60
C GLN A 63 -4.02 -3.02 -4.80
N LEU A 64 -4.16 -2.61 -3.54
CA LEU A 64 -3.17 -2.75 -2.49
C LEU A 64 -3.77 -3.62 -1.39
N GLU A 65 -3.04 -4.66 -1.01
CA GLU A 65 -3.41 -5.57 0.07
C GLU A 65 -2.24 -5.72 1.04
N ILE A 66 -2.54 -5.70 2.33
CA ILE A 66 -1.57 -5.90 3.40
C ILE A 66 -2.16 -6.94 4.35
N LYS A 67 -1.45 -8.05 4.54
CA LYS A 67 -1.94 -9.19 5.31
C LYS A 67 -0.82 -10.01 5.94
N THR A 68 -1.19 -10.94 6.82
CA THR A 68 -0.28 -12.01 7.26
C THR A 68 0.00 -12.97 6.10
N LYS A 69 1.21 -13.56 6.07
CA LYS A 69 1.60 -14.55 5.04
C LYS A 69 0.72 -15.80 5.03
N ASP A 70 0.11 -16.14 6.18
CA ASP A 70 -0.86 -17.24 6.27
C ASP A 70 -2.27 -16.85 5.80
N GLY A 71 -2.47 -15.57 5.43
CA GLY A 71 -3.71 -15.02 4.90
C GLY A 71 -4.85 -14.85 5.91
N LYS A 72 -4.64 -15.14 7.20
CA LYS A 72 -5.71 -15.12 8.21
C LYS A 72 -6.12 -13.71 8.62
N THR A 73 -5.21 -12.75 8.55
CA THR A 73 -5.47 -11.36 8.97
C THR A 73 -5.14 -10.41 7.83
N ILE A 74 -6.13 -9.59 7.46
CA ILE A 74 -5.98 -8.53 6.47
C ILE A 74 -5.99 -7.20 7.22
N PHE A 75 -4.90 -6.45 7.15
CA PHE A 75 -4.74 -5.15 7.82
C PHE A 75 -5.24 -3.99 6.97
N TYR A 76 -5.16 -4.15 5.64
CA TYR A 76 -5.64 -3.19 4.66
C TYR A 76 -5.95 -3.89 3.34
N GLN A 77 -7.04 -3.49 2.71
CA GLN A 77 -7.38 -3.87 1.35
C GLN A 77 -8.13 -2.72 0.68
N GLY A 78 -7.64 -2.24 -0.47
CA GLY A 78 -8.24 -1.11 -1.16
C GLY A 78 -7.54 -0.75 -2.46
N GLY A 79 -7.97 0.33 -3.12
CA GLY A 79 -7.31 0.86 -4.31
C GLY A 79 -6.00 1.56 -3.97
N PHE A 80 -4.89 1.07 -4.54
CA PHE A 80 -3.57 1.68 -4.49
C PHE A 80 -3.55 3.13 -5.00
N LEU A 81 -4.07 3.39 -6.20
CA LEU A 81 -4.12 4.72 -6.78
C LEU A 81 -5.07 5.64 -6.02
N THR A 82 -6.19 5.09 -5.55
CA THR A 82 -7.14 5.83 -4.69
C THR A 82 -6.47 6.32 -3.43
N LEU A 83 -5.53 5.55 -2.89
CA LEU A 83 -4.74 5.94 -1.73
C LEU A 83 -3.74 7.04 -2.10
N LEU A 84 -3.01 6.92 -3.22
CA LEU A 84 -2.03 7.92 -3.65
C LEU A 84 -2.65 9.31 -3.86
N VAL A 85 -3.76 9.39 -4.60
CA VAL A 85 -4.38 10.67 -5.01
C VAL A 85 -5.14 11.39 -3.89
N GLN A 86 -5.21 10.80 -2.69
CA GLN A 86 -5.71 11.50 -1.50
C GLN A 86 -4.72 12.51 -0.93
N ASN A 87 -3.44 12.38 -1.27
CA ASN A 87 -2.52 13.50 -1.11
C ASN A 87 -2.75 14.48 -2.27
N PRO A 88 -3.21 15.71 -2.01
CA PRO A 88 -3.51 16.68 -3.06
C PRO A 88 -2.28 17.14 -3.86
N ASP A 89 -1.08 16.93 -3.31
CA ASP A 89 0.19 17.27 -3.96
C ASP A 89 0.69 16.17 -4.92
N VAL A 90 0.06 14.98 -4.91
CA VAL A 90 0.43 13.89 -5.83
C VAL A 90 -0.09 14.18 -7.24
N ASN A 91 0.84 14.17 -8.19
CA ASN A 91 0.55 14.24 -9.62
C ASN A 91 1.16 13.02 -10.33
N LEU A 92 0.33 12.02 -10.65
CA LEU A 92 0.77 10.78 -11.32
C LEU A 92 1.44 10.98 -12.69
N SER A 93 1.26 12.16 -13.32
CA SER A 93 1.93 12.49 -14.59
C SER A 93 3.33 13.08 -14.41
N CYS A 94 3.67 13.56 -13.22
CA CYS A 94 4.94 14.22 -12.92
C CYS A 94 5.78 13.45 -11.88
N ASP A 95 5.11 12.79 -10.94
CA ASP A 95 5.74 12.05 -9.85
C ASP A 95 5.97 10.60 -10.26
N HIS A 96 7.11 10.04 -9.83
CA HIS A 96 7.54 8.70 -10.19
C HIS A 96 7.94 7.85 -8.97
N ASP A 97 8.34 8.50 -7.88
CA ASP A 97 8.67 7.87 -6.63
C ASP A 97 7.62 8.22 -5.58
N PHE A 98 7.02 7.20 -4.97
CA PHE A 98 6.00 7.33 -3.95
C PHE A 98 6.40 6.58 -2.69
N VAL A 99 6.23 7.23 -1.54
CA VAL A 99 6.43 6.60 -0.23
C VAL A 99 5.10 6.53 0.49
N ILE A 100 4.62 5.32 0.72
CA ILE A 100 3.41 5.06 1.50
C ILE A 100 3.81 4.48 2.85
N ARG A 101 3.41 5.15 3.93
CA ARG A 101 3.64 4.68 5.29
C ARG A 101 2.32 4.27 5.93
N PHE A 102 2.28 3.04 6.42
CA PHE A 102 1.22 2.56 7.30
C PHE A 102 1.79 2.46 8.72
N LYS A 103 1.06 3.04 9.68
CA LYS A 103 1.26 2.78 11.11
C LYS A 103 0.18 1.80 11.56
N VAL A 104 0.62 0.71 12.17
CA VAL A 104 -0.23 -0.34 12.70
C VAL A 104 0.02 -0.42 14.22
N GLU A 105 -1.02 -0.72 14.99
CA GLU A 105 -0.91 -0.97 16.42
C GLU A 105 -1.41 -2.39 16.74
N GLU A 106 -0.70 -3.07 17.63
CA GLU A 106 -1.07 -4.39 18.15
C GLU A 106 -1.89 -4.21 19.43
N ASP A 107 -3.07 -4.80 19.48
CA ASP A 107 -3.90 -4.90 20.67
C ASP A 107 -4.34 -6.36 20.86
N HIS A 108 -3.93 -6.98 21.97
CA HIS A 108 -4.22 -8.37 22.31
C HIS A 108 -3.96 -9.39 21.17
N GLY A 109 -2.92 -9.18 20.37
CA GLY A 109 -2.54 -10.06 19.24
C GLY A 109 -3.33 -9.81 17.95
N SER A 110 -4.21 -8.79 17.93
CA SER A 110 -4.85 -8.27 16.72
C SER A 110 -4.19 -6.96 16.32
N TYR A 111 -4.02 -6.74 15.03
CA TYR A 111 -3.40 -5.51 14.52
C TYR A 111 -4.42 -4.64 13.80
N TYR A 112 -4.35 -3.34 14.03
CA TYR A 112 -5.23 -2.36 13.39
C TYR A 112 -4.41 -1.24 12.77
N THR A 113 -4.76 -0.85 11.54
CA THR A 113 -4.15 0.32 10.89
C THR A 113 -4.64 1.59 11.58
N VAL A 114 -3.74 2.38 12.14
CA VAL A 114 -4.08 3.61 12.89
C VAL A 114 -3.78 4.89 12.09
N GLY A 115 -2.95 4.79 11.06
CA GLY A 115 -2.69 5.91 10.17
C GLY A 115 -2.03 5.53 8.86
N ILE A 116 -2.30 6.33 7.83
CA ILE A 116 -1.75 6.19 6.49
C ILE A 116 -1.21 7.54 6.02
N TRP A 117 0.01 7.53 5.50
CA TRP A 117 0.66 8.69 4.89
C TRP A 117 1.12 8.38 3.47
N VAL A 118 1.02 9.36 2.58
CA VAL A 118 1.53 9.32 1.21
C VAL A 118 2.45 10.51 1.02
N ASN A 119 3.72 10.27 0.68
CA ASN A 119 4.76 11.31 0.56
C ASN A 119 4.81 12.23 1.81
N GLY A 120 4.62 11.65 2.99
CA GLY A 120 4.60 12.37 4.26
C GLY A 120 3.28 13.09 4.60
N TRP A 121 2.34 13.22 3.65
CA TRP A 121 1.01 13.78 3.90
C TRP A 121 0.08 12.74 4.53
N ARG A 122 -0.60 13.10 5.63
CA ARG A 122 -1.48 12.18 6.36
C ARG A 122 -2.87 12.13 5.72
N ILE A 123 -3.24 11.00 5.14
CA ILE A 123 -4.50 10.84 4.40
C ILE A 123 -5.61 10.16 5.21
N HIS A 124 -5.25 9.28 6.16
CA HIS A 124 -6.20 8.64 7.07
C HIS A 124 -5.65 8.56 8.49
N THR A 125 -6.55 8.71 9.46
CA THR A 125 -6.32 8.36 10.86
C THR A 125 -7.55 7.68 11.40
N TYR A 126 -7.38 6.51 11.99
CA TYR A 126 -8.46 5.82 12.68
C TYR A 126 -8.31 6.11 14.17
N ASN A 127 -9.32 6.76 14.75
CA ASN A 127 -9.36 6.98 16.17
C ASN A 127 -9.81 5.67 16.82
N THR A 128 -8.87 4.85 17.28
CA THR A 128 -9.16 3.49 17.75
C THR A 128 -9.83 3.46 19.13
N GLY A 129 -9.96 4.61 19.81
CA GLY A 129 -10.52 4.68 21.16
C GLY A 129 -9.69 3.93 22.21
N VAL A 130 -8.57 3.33 21.81
CA VAL A 130 -7.56 2.76 22.70
C VAL A 130 -6.66 3.92 23.07
N GLU A 131 -6.93 4.53 24.23
CA GLU A 131 -5.96 5.43 24.85
C GLU A 131 -4.68 4.62 25.08
N GLY A 132 -3.63 4.95 24.34
CA GLY A 132 -2.29 4.45 24.61
C GLY A 132 -1.90 4.87 26.02
N GLY A 133 -2.08 3.96 26.98
CA GLY A 133 -1.65 4.14 28.35
C GLY A 133 -0.12 4.31 28.38
N GLY A 134 0.31 5.52 28.69
CA GLY A 134 1.68 5.90 29.05
C GLY A 134 1.65 7.05 30.02
#